data_AF-A0A9X1F192-F1
#
_entry.id   AF-A0A9X1F192-F1
#
_cell.length_a   1.000
_cell.length_b   1.000
_cell.length_c   1.000
_cell.angle_alpha   90.00
_cell.angle_beta   90.00
_cell.angle_gamma   90.00
#
_symmetry.space_group_name_H-M   'P 1'
#
loop_
_entity.id
_entity.type
_entity.pdbx_description
1 polymer ?
#
loop_
_entity_poly.entity_id
_entity_poly.type
_entity_poly.pdbx_seq_one_letter_code
_entity_poly.pdbx_strand_id
1 'polypeptide(L)'
;MTTKERFEKLVYDACVIYGNCGTGDTHIYDFLPKAGTLTADEFARLMLKAEKMPRWRYEKQYLENYDWCAARFRKTMKVDRIEVSEIWD
;
A
#
# COMPACT_ATOMS: atom_id res chain seq x y z
N MET A 1 3.44 18.61 -3.98
CA MET A 1 3.40 17.20 -3.59
C MET A 1 4.19 16.37 -4.59
N THR A 2 5.42 16.04 -4.23
CA THR A 2 6.29 15.06 -4.90
C THR A 2 5.69 13.65 -4.82
N THR A 3 6.25 12.68 -5.54
CA THR A 3 5.84 11.27 -5.42
C THR A 3 5.97 10.78 -3.98
N LYS A 4 7.11 11.04 -3.34
CA LYS A 4 7.33 10.73 -1.92
C LYS A 4 6.27 11.31 -0.99
N GLU A 5 5.99 12.62 -1.07
CA GLU A 5 4.98 13.28 -0.22
C GLU A 5 3.59 12.67 -0.42
N ARG A 6 3.24 12.27 -1.65
CA ARG A 6 1.97 11.57 -1.94
C ARG A 6 1.97 10.17 -1.37
N PHE A 7 3.08 9.46 -1.47
CA PHE A 7 3.21 8.10 -0.98
C PHE A 7 3.16 8.05 0.55
N GLU A 8 3.87 8.96 1.24
CA GLU A 8 3.79 9.13 2.69
C GLU A 8 2.36 9.44 3.12
N LYS A 9 1.66 10.33 2.41
CA LYS A 9 0.24 10.59 2.66
C LYS A 9 -0.63 9.35 2.44
N LEU A 10 -0.36 8.55 1.40
CA LEU A 10 -1.09 7.33 1.13
C LEU A 10 -0.94 6.32 2.28
N VAL A 11 0.28 6.11 2.75
CA VAL A 11 0.59 5.21 3.88
C VAL A 11 -0.02 5.76 5.17
N TYR A 12 0.08 7.07 5.43
CA TYR A 12 -0.57 7.71 6.57
C TYR A 12 -2.08 7.51 6.56
N ASP A 13 -2.75 7.75 5.43
CA ASP A 13 -4.18 7.56 5.29
C ASP A 13 -4.54 6.09 5.57
N ALA A 14 -3.77 5.13 5.06
CA ALA A 14 -4.03 3.71 5.29
C ALA A 14 -3.80 3.28 6.76
N CYS A 15 -2.69 3.71 7.37
CA CYS A 15 -2.36 3.45 8.77
C CYS A 15 -3.37 4.08 9.75
N VAL A 16 -3.55 5.40 9.67
CA VAL A 16 -4.23 6.17 10.73
C VAL A 16 -5.74 6.10 10.59
N ILE A 17 -6.24 6.16 9.35
CA ILE A 17 -7.69 6.26 9.12
C ILE A 17 -8.33 4.87 9.13
N TYR A 18 -7.59 3.83 8.74
CA TYR A 18 -8.17 2.49 8.53
C TYR A 18 -7.50 1.40 9.36
N GLY A 19 -6.42 1.72 10.10
CA GLY A 19 -5.68 0.72 10.88
C GLY A 19 -5.02 -0.34 10.01
N ASN A 20 -4.82 -0.06 8.72
CA ASN A 20 -4.31 -0.99 7.73
C ASN A 20 -2.96 -0.46 7.22
N CYS A 21 -1.83 -0.84 7.82
CA CYS A 21 -0.50 -0.66 7.24
C CYS A 21 0.57 -1.61 7.78
N GLY A 22 0.17 -2.59 8.58
CA GLY A 22 1.03 -3.41 9.38
C GLY A 22 0.36 -3.96 10.64
N THR A 23 0.68 -5.20 11.01
CA THR A 23 0.61 -5.61 12.42
C THR A 23 1.78 -5.00 13.19
N GLY A 24 1.71 -4.92 14.53
CA GLY A 24 2.72 -4.20 15.35
C GLY A 24 4.21 -4.61 15.19
N ASP A 25 4.51 -5.64 14.41
CA ASP A 25 5.84 -6.14 14.07
C ASP A 25 6.19 -6.08 12.57
N THR A 26 5.30 -5.61 11.69
CA THR A 26 5.54 -5.52 10.24
C THR A 26 4.91 -4.25 9.68
N HIS A 27 5.58 -3.53 8.80
CA HIS A 27 5.07 -2.33 8.14
C HIS A 27 5.23 -2.41 6.61
N ILE A 28 4.40 -1.71 5.82
CA ILE A 28 4.53 -1.74 4.35
C ILE A 28 5.94 -1.37 3.86
N TYR A 29 6.62 -0.42 4.51
CA TYR A 29 8.00 -0.04 4.16
C TYR A 29 8.99 -1.20 4.24
N ASP A 30 8.72 -2.25 5.03
CA ASP A 30 9.56 -3.44 5.13
C ASP A 30 9.47 -4.32 3.87
N PHE A 31 8.40 -4.18 3.10
CA PHE A 31 8.13 -4.98 1.91
C PHE A 31 8.25 -4.20 0.60
N LEU A 32 8.42 -2.88 0.66
CA LEU A 32 8.62 -2.08 -0.53
C LEU A 32 9.96 -2.45 -1.18
N PRO A 33 9.99 -2.67 -2.51
CA PRO A 33 11.24 -2.83 -3.21
C PRO A 33 12.09 -1.55 -3.11
N LYS A 34 13.39 -1.66 -3.42
CA LYS A 34 14.29 -0.50 -3.47
C LYS A 34 14.36 0.16 -4.85
N ALA A 35 13.91 -0.54 -5.88
CA ALA A 35 13.91 -0.06 -7.26
C ALA A 35 12.82 -0.76 -8.09
N GLY A 36 12.59 -0.26 -9.30
CA GLY A 36 11.55 -0.74 -10.22
C GLY A 36 10.26 0.06 -10.09
N THR A 37 9.18 -0.51 -10.60
CA THR A 37 7.87 0.13 -10.61
C THR A 37 6.98 -0.47 -9.52
N LEU A 38 6.15 0.36 -8.89
CA LEU A 38 5.09 -0.07 -7.99
C LEU A 38 3.72 0.30 -8.58
N THR A 39 2.89 -0.70 -8.85
CA THR A 39 1.50 -0.52 -9.30
C THR A 39 0.54 -0.45 -8.11
N ALA A 40 -0.68 0.05 -8.37
CA ALA A 40 -1.76 0.06 -7.38
C ALA A 40 -2.10 -1.35 -6.84
N ASP A 41 -2.04 -2.35 -7.72
CA ASP A 41 -2.34 -3.74 -7.40
C ASP A 41 -1.24 -4.38 -6.55
N GLU A 42 0.04 -4.10 -6.85
CA GLU A 42 1.17 -4.54 -6.03
C GLU A 42 1.15 -3.86 -4.66
N PHE A 43 0.89 -2.55 -4.61
CA PHE A 43 0.71 -1.82 -3.37
C PHE A 43 -0.35 -2.49 -2.48
N ALA A 44 -1.52 -2.82 -3.03
CA ALA A 44 -2.58 -3.50 -2.28
C ALA A 44 -2.13 -4.87 -1.75
N ARG A 45 -1.35 -5.64 -2.50
CA ARG A 45 -0.77 -6.92 -2.00
C ARG A 45 0.23 -6.70 -0.88
N LEU A 46 1.09 -5.70 -0.97
CA LEU A 46 2.07 -5.38 0.07
C LEU A 46 1.38 -4.92 1.37
N MET A 47 0.32 -4.13 1.26
CA MET A 47 -0.50 -3.73 2.41
C MET A 47 -1.10 -4.95 3.11
N LEU A 48 -1.76 -5.85 2.37
CA LEU A 48 -2.37 -7.05 2.96
C LEU A 48 -1.35 -8.04 3.51
N LYS A 49 -0.15 -8.07 2.92
CA LYS A 49 0.99 -8.82 3.44
C LYS A 49 1.46 -8.25 4.78
N ALA A 50 1.57 -6.91 4.90
CA ALA A 50 1.90 -6.23 6.14
C ALA A 50 0.82 -6.44 7.22
N GLU A 51 -0.45 -6.54 6.83
CA GLU A 51 -1.57 -6.87 7.73
C GLU A 51 -1.63 -8.35 8.15
N LYS A 52 -0.74 -9.20 7.62
CA LYS A 52 -0.80 -10.66 7.80
C LYS A 52 -2.21 -11.21 7.54
N MET A 53 -2.88 -10.69 6.50
CA MET A 53 -4.23 -11.07 6.11
C MET A 53 -4.16 -12.07 4.95
N PRO A 54 -4.06 -13.38 5.19
CA PRO A 54 -4.05 -14.35 4.11
C PRO A 54 -5.43 -14.49 3.48
N ARG A 55 -5.48 -14.48 2.14
CA ARG A 55 -6.72 -14.60 1.37
C ARG A 55 -7.54 -15.85 1.73
N TRP A 56 -6.91 -17.00 1.93
CA TRP A 56 -7.59 -18.28 2.21
C TRP A 56 -8.40 -18.27 3.52
N ARG A 57 -8.04 -17.41 4.48
CA ARG A 57 -8.71 -17.32 5.78
C ARG A 57 -9.79 -16.23 5.81
N TYR A 58 -9.63 -15.20 4.99
CA TYR A 58 -10.42 -13.97 5.04
C TYR A 58 -10.89 -13.53 3.66
N GLU A 59 -11.26 -14.44 2.75
CA GLU A 59 -11.40 -14.13 1.32
C GLU A 59 -12.24 -12.87 1.04
N LYS A 60 -13.43 -12.76 1.63
CA LYS A 60 -14.29 -11.58 1.44
C LYS A 60 -13.61 -10.28 1.90
N GLN A 61 -13.11 -10.24 3.13
CA GLN A 61 -12.46 -9.06 3.70
C GLN A 61 -11.14 -8.74 2.98
N TYR A 62 -10.41 -9.76 2.55
CA TYR A 62 -9.20 -9.62 1.74
C TYR A 62 -9.51 -8.90 0.43
N LEU A 63 -10.54 -9.34 -0.31
CA LEU A 63 -10.92 -8.71 -1.59
C LEU A 63 -11.42 -7.27 -1.38
N GLU A 64 -12.23 -7.03 -0.36
CA GLU A 64 -12.70 -5.67 -0.01
C GLU A 64 -11.53 -4.74 0.33
N ASN A 65 -10.58 -5.19 1.16
CA ASN A 65 -9.40 -4.41 1.52
C ASN A 65 -8.44 -4.24 0.33
N TYR A 66 -8.32 -5.25 -0.53
CA TYR A 66 -7.51 -5.21 -1.75
C TYR A 66 -7.99 -4.09 -2.68
N ASP A 67 -9.27 -4.13 -3.05
CA ASP A 67 -9.90 -3.16 -3.94
C ASP A 67 -9.81 -1.75 -3.36
N TRP A 68 -10.04 -1.64 -2.05
CA TRP A 68 -9.91 -0.38 -1.34
C TRP A 68 -8.49 0.19 -1.39
N CYS A 69 -7.46 -0.62 -1.11
CA CYS A 69 -6.06 -0.20 -1.14
C CYS A 69 -5.64 0.26 -2.54
N ALA A 70 -6.00 -0.51 -3.57
CA ALA A 70 -5.68 -0.17 -4.96
C ALA A 70 -6.39 1.12 -5.41
N ALA A 71 -7.68 1.28 -5.07
CA ALA A 71 -8.42 2.52 -5.35
C ALA A 71 -7.82 3.73 -4.63
N ARG A 72 -7.38 3.56 -3.37
CA ARG A 72 -6.75 4.63 -2.59
C ARG A 72 -5.40 5.04 -3.18
N PHE A 73 -4.58 4.08 -3.61
CA PHE A 73 -3.34 4.36 -4.34
C PHE A 73 -3.62 5.26 -5.54
N ARG A 74 -4.51 4.86 -6.44
CA ARG A 74 -4.88 5.63 -7.64
C ARG A 74 -5.38 7.03 -7.29
N LYS A 75 -6.20 7.15 -6.23
CA LYS A 75 -6.75 8.44 -5.78
C LYS A 75 -5.67 9.39 -5.27
N THR A 76 -4.70 8.90 -4.51
CA THR A 76 -3.66 9.73 -3.87
C THR A 76 -2.50 10.02 -4.83
N MET A 77 -2.01 8.99 -5.52
CA MET A 77 -0.89 9.10 -6.46
C MET A 77 -1.29 9.79 -7.77
N LYS A 78 -2.58 9.74 -8.16
CA LYS A 78 -3.13 10.25 -9.44
C LYS A 78 -2.61 9.50 -10.68
N VAL A 79 -1.97 8.37 -10.47
CA VAL A 79 -1.43 7.47 -11.48
C VAL A 79 -1.65 6.03 -11.02
N ASP A 80 -1.58 5.08 -11.95
CA ASP A 80 -1.75 3.65 -11.65
C ASP A 80 -0.43 2.95 -11.31
N ARG A 81 0.70 3.62 -11.56
CA ARG A 81 2.05 3.15 -11.28
C ARG A 81 3.00 4.31 -10.96
N ILE A 82 4.01 4.06 -10.15
CA ILE A 82 5.10 5.00 -9.83
C ILE A 82 6.45 4.28 -9.91
N GLU A 83 7.52 5.04 -10.13
CA GLU A 83 8.88 4.53 -9.94
C GLU A 83 9.22 4.54 -8.45
N VAL A 84 9.70 3.40 -7.95
CA VAL A 84 9.94 3.16 -6.53
C VAL A 84 11.09 4.03 -6.00
N SER A 85 12.06 4.36 -6.83
CA SER A 85 13.16 5.27 -6.45
C SER A 85 12.64 6.62 -5.99
N GLU A 86 11.56 7.12 -6.59
CA GLU A 86 10.95 8.42 -6.23
C GLU A 86 10.33 8.47 -4.83
N ILE A 87 10.21 7.31 -4.16
CA ILE A 87 9.77 7.19 -2.76
C ILE A 87 10.96 7.31 -1.80
N TRP A 88 12.14 6.87 -2.22
CA TRP A 88 13.35 6.77 -1.40
C TRP A 88 14.27 7.98 -1.51
N ASP A 89 14.14 8.76 -2.58
CA ASP A 89 14.82 10.06 -2.78
C ASP A 89 14.47 11.07 -1.67
#